data_AF-A0AAD6G4U8-F1
#
_entry.id   AF-A0AAD6G4U8-F1
#
_cell.length_a   1.000
_cell.length_b   1.000
_cell.length_c   1.000
_cell.angle_alpha   90.00
_cell.angle_beta   90.00
_cell.angle_gamma   90.00
#
_symmetry.space_group_name_H-M   'P 1'
#
loop_
_entity.id
_entity.type
_entity.pdbx_description
1 polymer ?
#
loop_
_entity_poly.entity_id
_entity_poly.type
_entity_poly.pdbx_seq_one_letter_code
_entity_poly.pdbx_strand_id
1 'polypeptide(L)'
;MSIVKFLKSKLSRNPSPTMAATKIKIIPNPHYQKSGTKSYVHLMRKYGFHPTKEGPYTIGTVMRQTGRQYTDKPIGGRVHARQVLQKKSIDTNEVGEVGADDVQNDSMYLAQIGIGTPAQNLNLDFDTGSADLWVWSTKLPSATLSENKNHTVFDPSKSSSFQNKAGSTWKISYGDGSSASGTVGNDDVNIGGVVVKGQAIELADTLSAQFASGAGDGLLGLAFGNINTVKPAAVNTPVENMITQSDIPKTAELFTAKLGSWRDTDEPDKGESFYTFGFIDQDTVKASGEDIYYTPVDKSQGFWMFDSTSATVNGKSIARASNKAIADTGTTLALVDDSTCKAIYDAIEGAYYDTNSQGYIYPTNTALDKLPVVSFAVGDKQFVVQKEDLGFAEAKSGYVYGGIQSRGSMDMDILGDTFLKGIYAVFDIGNTRFGAVQRKELHQNLSAPPQ
;
A
#
# COMPACT_ATOMS: atom_id res chain seq x y z
N MET A 1 -66.62 -19.71 8.48
CA MET A 1 -66.20 -18.46 7.80
C MET A 1 -65.93 -17.44 8.90
N SER A 2 -64.72 -17.39 9.48
CA SER A 2 -63.52 -16.64 9.03
C SER A 2 -63.84 -15.15 8.87
N ILE A 3 -63.20 -14.20 9.57
CA ILE A 3 -61.78 -13.85 9.39
C ILE A 3 -61.22 -13.21 10.69
N VAL A 4 -60.03 -13.68 11.07
CA VAL A 4 -59.20 -13.21 12.18
C VAL A 4 -58.46 -11.91 11.78
N LYS A 5 -58.53 -10.87 12.61
CA LYS A 5 -57.70 -9.65 12.50
C LYS A 5 -56.27 -9.96 12.93
N PHE A 6 -55.34 -10.00 11.98
CA PHE A 6 -53.90 -10.05 12.25
C PHE A 6 -53.36 -8.61 12.40
N LEU A 7 -52.94 -8.25 13.61
CA LEU A 7 -52.12 -7.06 13.88
C LEU A 7 -50.70 -7.34 13.36
N LYS A 8 -50.31 -6.72 12.24
CA LYS A 8 -48.90 -6.59 11.86
C LYS A 8 -48.34 -5.34 12.52
N SER A 9 -47.50 -5.53 13.54
CA SER A 9 -46.59 -4.49 14.02
C SER A 9 -45.58 -4.16 12.92
N LYS A 10 -45.79 -3.03 12.22
CA LYS A 10 -44.71 -2.40 11.48
C LYS A 10 -43.80 -1.72 12.49
N LEU A 11 -42.77 -2.44 12.94
CA LEU A 11 -41.55 -1.81 13.44
C LEU A 11 -40.93 -1.03 12.27
N SER A 12 -41.33 0.22 12.12
CA SER A 12 -40.56 1.22 11.41
C SER A 12 -39.23 1.33 12.16
N ARG A 13 -38.17 0.73 11.62
CA ARG A 13 -36.82 1.17 11.92
C ARG A 13 -36.72 2.58 11.37
N ASN A 14 -36.78 3.58 12.25
CA ASN A 14 -36.27 4.89 11.92
C ASN A 14 -34.83 4.69 11.42
N PRO A 15 -34.44 5.22 10.26
CA PRO A 15 -33.03 5.25 9.92
C PRO A 15 -32.34 6.04 11.04
N SER A 16 -31.37 5.38 11.69
CA SER A 16 -30.38 6.07 12.51
C SER A 16 -29.90 7.29 11.72
N PRO A 17 -29.67 8.46 12.34
CA PRO A 17 -29.04 9.57 11.64
C PRO A 17 -27.71 9.05 11.10
N THR A 18 -27.66 8.83 9.78
CA THR A 18 -26.43 8.50 9.08
C THR A 18 -25.52 9.69 9.29
N MET A 19 -24.50 9.55 10.14
CA MET A 19 -23.42 10.53 10.18
C MET A 19 -22.91 10.67 8.75
N ALA A 20 -22.91 11.91 8.24
CA ALA A 20 -22.45 12.15 6.89
C ALA A 20 -21.00 11.68 6.76
N ALA A 21 -20.71 10.84 5.78
CA ALA A 21 -19.35 10.41 5.48
C ALA A 21 -18.46 11.66 5.29
N THR A 22 -17.29 11.66 5.92
CA THR A 22 -16.34 12.77 5.86
C THR A 22 -15.03 12.35 5.22
N LYS A 23 -14.22 13.34 4.82
CA LYS A 23 -12.83 13.11 4.42
C LYS A 23 -12.06 12.55 5.61
N ILE A 24 -11.32 11.47 5.38
CA ILE A 24 -10.33 10.98 6.33
C ILE A 24 -9.02 11.64 5.98
N LYS A 25 -8.57 12.55 6.84
CA LYS A 25 -7.28 13.20 6.66
C LYS A 25 -6.17 12.15 6.75
N ILE A 26 -5.30 12.14 5.76
CA ILE A 26 -4.08 11.36 5.78
C ILE A 26 -3.00 12.20 6.48
N ILE A 27 -2.27 11.55 7.38
CA ILE A 27 -1.18 12.13 8.16
C ILE A 27 0.13 11.60 7.57
N PRO A 28 0.99 12.46 7.01
CA PRO A 28 2.35 12.07 6.66
C PRO A 28 3.10 11.61 7.91
N ASN A 29 3.78 10.47 7.84
CA ASN A 29 4.58 9.96 8.94
C ASN A 29 5.86 10.81 9.12
N PRO A 30 6.00 11.59 10.21
CA PRO A 30 7.16 12.47 10.41
C PRO A 30 8.45 11.70 10.71
N HIS A 31 8.36 10.41 11.03
CA HIS A 31 9.50 9.55 11.32
C HIS A 31 9.90 8.67 10.13
N TYR A 32 9.21 8.79 9.00
CA TYR A 32 9.50 8.03 7.79
C TYR A 32 10.86 8.40 7.19
N GLN A 33 11.85 7.54 7.38
CA GLN A 33 13.20 7.71 6.84
C GLN A 33 13.27 7.24 5.40
N LYS A 34 13.24 8.18 4.44
CA LYS A 34 13.24 7.86 3.01
C LYS A 34 14.54 7.16 2.61
N SER A 35 14.41 5.99 1.99
CA SER A 35 15.54 5.28 1.40
C SER A 35 15.08 4.53 0.16
N GLY A 36 15.62 4.91 -1.00
CA GLY A 36 15.25 4.32 -2.28
C GLY A 36 15.50 2.82 -2.33
N THR A 37 16.71 2.39 -1.98
CA THR A 37 17.09 0.98 -1.94
C THR A 37 16.24 0.18 -0.97
N LYS A 38 16.06 0.64 0.28
CA LYS A 38 15.24 -0.08 1.26
C LYS A 38 13.77 -0.18 0.85
N SER A 39 13.26 0.85 0.16
CA SER A 39 11.90 0.84 -0.41
C SER A 39 11.80 -0.15 -1.57
N TYR A 40 12.79 -0.19 -2.47
CA TYR A 40 12.85 -1.18 -3.54
C TYR A 40 12.89 -2.62 -3.00
N VAL A 41 13.70 -2.85 -1.97
CA VAL A 41 13.82 -4.13 -1.28
C VAL A 41 12.50 -4.52 -0.58
N HIS A 42 11.79 -3.56 0.02
CA HIS A 42 10.44 -3.77 0.54
C HIS A 42 9.47 -4.23 -0.56
N LEU A 43 9.57 -3.68 -1.78
CA LEU A 43 8.69 -4.08 -2.88
C LEU A 43 9.06 -5.47 -3.42
N MET A 44 10.34 -5.80 -3.51
CA MET A 44 10.79 -7.18 -3.80
C MET A 44 10.18 -8.16 -2.80
N ARG A 45 10.09 -7.74 -1.54
CA ARG A 45 9.47 -8.50 -0.46
C ARG A 45 7.95 -8.61 -0.60
N LYS A 46 7.25 -7.49 -0.80
CA LYS A 46 5.77 -7.39 -0.88
C LYS A 46 5.25 -8.23 -2.04
N TYR A 47 5.92 -8.17 -3.18
CA TYR A 47 5.47 -8.79 -4.43
C TYR A 47 6.22 -10.07 -4.82
N GLY A 48 7.31 -10.42 -4.13
CA GLY A 48 8.06 -11.66 -4.36
C GLY A 48 8.74 -11.74 -5.73
N PHE A 49 9.13 -10.60 -6.32
CA PHE A 49 9.73 -10.58 -7.66
C PHE A 49 11.26 -10.69 -7.62
N HIS A 50 11.82 -11.28 -8.68
CA HIS A 50 13.26 -11.38 -8.87
C HIS A 50 13.78 -10.16 -9.63
N PRO A 51 14.90 -9.55 -9.21
CA PRO A 51 15.45 -8.42 -9.93
C PRO A 51 16.05 -8.89 -11.26
N THR A 52 15.79 -8.15 -12.34
CA THR A 52 16.35 -8.39 -13.69
C THR A 52 17.62 -7.58 -13.93
N LYS A 53 17.92 -6.65 -13.03
CA LYS A 53 19.10 -5.78 -13.04
C LYS A 53 20.04 -6.15 -11.89
N GLU A 54 21.33 -5.92 -12.10
CA GLU A 54 22.35 -6.25 -11.10
C GLU A 54 22.18 -5.42 -9.82
N GLY A 55 22.57 -6.01 -8.69
CA GLY A 55 22.64 -5.32 -7.41
C GLY A 55 22.86 -6.29 -6.26
N PRO A 56 23.03 -5.77 -5.02
CA PRO A 56 23.31 -6.57 -3.85
C PRO A 56 22.14 -7.44 -3.40
N TYR A 57 20.88 -7.11 -3.72
CA TYR A 57 19.71 -7.86 -3.25
C TYR A 57 19.18 -8.83 -4.31
N THR A 58 18.87 -10.05 -3.90
CA THR A 58 18.26 -11.08 -4.75
C THR A 58 17.34 -11.99 -3.93
N ILE A 59 16.43 -12.69 -4.58
CA ILE A 59 15.70 -13.79 -3.94
C ILE A 59 16.46 -15.09 -4.21
N GLY A 60 16.81 -15.80 -3.14
CA GLY A 60 17.56 -17.05 -3.19
C GLY A 60 16.91 -18.14 -2.33
N THR A 61 17.42 -19.37 -2.42
CA THR A 61 16.93 -20.49 -1.59
C THR A 61 17.92 -20.79 -0.47
N VAL A 62 17.45 -20.79 0.77
CA VAL A 62 18.21 -21.29 1.92
C VAL A 62 17.71 -22.67 2.30
N MET A 63 18.66 -23.60 2.47
CA MET A 63 18.39 -24.96 2.91
C MET A 63 18.75 -25.12 4.37
N ARG A 64 17.79 -25.53 5.19
CA ARG A 64 18.02 -25.88 6.59
C ARG A 64 17.77 -27.37 6.79
N GLN A 65 18.82 -28.11 7.15
CA GLN A 65 18.71 -29.51 7.51
C GLN A 65 18.41 -29.62 9.01
N THR A 66 17.27 -30.21 9.37
CA THR A 66 17.03 -30.58 10.77
C THR A 66 17.68 -31.92 11.03
N GLY A 67 18.75 -31.96 11.84
CA GLY A 67 19.38 -33.23 12.25
C GLY A 67 18.39 -34.12 13.03
N ARG A 68 18.69 -35.43 13.13
CA ARG A 68 17.93 -36.31 14.05
C ARG A 68 17.97 -35.75 15.48
N GLN A 69 16.86 -35.87 16.21
CA GLN A 69 16.90 -35.69 17.67
C GLN A 69 18.00 -36.60 18.24
N TYR A 70 18.82 -36.06 19.16
CA TYR A 70 19.90 -36.75 19.90
C TYR A 70 21.28 -36.88 19.23
N THR A 71 21.63 -36.08 18.21
CA THR A 71 23.03 -35.96 17.75
C THR A 71 23.43 -34.50 17.48
N ASP A 72 24.58 -34.07 17.99
CA ASP A 72 25.14 -32.70 17.78
C ASP A 72 25.72 -32.49 16.37
N LYS A 73 25.43 -33.39 15.42
CA LYS A 73 25.88 -33.33 14.02
C LYS A 73 24.69 -33.45 13.08
N PRO A 74 24.65 -32.67 11.97
CA PRO A 74 23.59 -32.77 10.98
C PRO A 74 23.78 -34.03 10.10
N ILE A 75 23.55 -35.22 10.65
CA ILE A 75 23.62 -36.50 9.92
C ILE A 75 22.19 -37.05 9.73
N GLY A 76 21.68 -36.96 8.50
CA GLY A 76 20.31 -37.37 8.14
C GLY A 76 19.23 -36.43 8.71
N GLY A 77 18.15 -36.21 7.96
CA GLY A 77 17.09 -35.26 8.33
C GLY A 77 16.22 -34.80 7.16
N ARG A 78 15.11 -34.12 7.46
CA ARG A 78 14.35 -33.38 6.43
C ARG A 78 15.11 -32.10 6.10
N VAL A 79 15.28 -31.83 4.82
CA VAL A 79 15.76 -30.54 4.33
C VAL A 79 14.55 -29.65 4.11
N HIS A 80 14.52 -28.52 4.82
CA HIS A 80 13.55 -27.47 4.57
C HIS A 80 14.23 -26.43 3.68
N ALA A 81 13.78 -26.33 2.44
CA ALA A 81 14.12 -25.23 1.54
C ALA A 81 13.09 -24.13 1.71
N ARG A 82 13.55 -22.88 1.91
CA ARG A 82 12.71 -21.69 1.85
C ARG A 82 13.34 -20.65 0.93
N GLN A 83 12.50 -19.97 0.16
CA GLN A 83 12.90 -18.78 -0.57
C GLN A 83 13.08 -17.66 0.44
N VAL A 84 14.23 -17.00 0.41
CA VAL A 84 14.52 -15.84 1.23
C VAL A 84 15.16 -14.73 0.41
N LEU A 85 14.91 -13.50 0.81
CA LEU A 85 15.64 -12.35 0.32
C LEU A 85 17.06 -12.38 0.89
N GLN A 86 18.03 -12.24 0.00
CA GLN A 86 19.45 -12.31 0.29
C GLN A 86 20.13 -11.00 -0.09
N LYS A 87 21.14 -10.64 0.69
CA LYS A 87 22.04 -9.52 0.44
C LYS A 87 23.45 -10.03 0.23
N LYS A 88 24.05 -9.63 -0.87
CA LYS A 88 25.47 -9.79 -1.14
C LYS A 88 26.22 -8.58 -0.57
N SER A 89 27.11 -8.82 0.39
CA SER A 89 28.03 -7.82 0.91
C SER A 89 28.94 -7.30 -0.20
N ILE A 90 29.03 -5.98 -0.34
CA ILE A 90 29.86 -5.35 -1.37
C ILE A 90 31.35 -5.57 -1.06
N ASP A 91 31.72 -5.53 0.23
CA ASP A 91 33.12 -5.62 0.66
C ASP A 91 33.62 -7.07 0.71
N THR A 92 32.79 -8.00 1.20
CA THR A 92 33.19 -9.39 1.45
C THR A 92 32.72 -10.37 0.38
N ASN A 93 31.82 -9.97 -0.53
CA ASN A 93 31.09 -10.84 -1.46
C ASN A 93 30.28 -11.97 -0.79
N GLU A 94 30.19 -11.98 0.53
CA GLU A 94 29.39 -12.95 1.28
C GLU A 94 27.89 -12.70 1.07
N VAL A 95 27.11 -13.77 1.04
CA VAL A 95 25.66 -13.70 0.87
C VAL A 95 24.99 -14.09 2.19
N GLY A 96 24.20 -13.16 2.74
CA GLY A 96 23.42 -13.37 3.97
C GLY A 96 21.92 -13.15 3.72
N GLU A 97 21.08 -13.57 4.67
CA GLU A 97 19.66 -13.19 4.68
C GLU A 97 19.54 -11.68 4.97
N VAL A 98 18.57 -11.02 4.34
CA VAL A 98 18.31 -9.59 4.54
C VAL A 98 17.78 -9.32 5.95
N GLY A 99 18.40 -8.37 6.65
CA GLY A 99 18.00 -7.94 7.99
C GLY A 99 16.89 -6.88 7.97
N ALA A 100 16.32 -6.57 9.14
CA ALA A 100 15.28 -5.55 9.26
C ALA A 100 15.71 -4.16 8.82
N ASP A 101 16.97 -3.79 9.12
CA ASP A 101 17.53 -2.49 8.79
C ASP A 101 17.70 -2.25 7.29
N ASP A 102 17.64 -3.30 6.47
CA ASP A 102 17.82 -3.24 5.02
C ASP A 102 16.49 -3.07 4.26
N VAL A 103 15.36 -3.01 4.97
CA VAL A 103 14.01 -2.96 4.40
C VAL A 103 13.26 -1.75 4.94
N GLN A 104 12.55 -1.03 4.08
CA GLN A 104 11.64 0.02 4.50
C GLN A 104 10.37 -0.64 5.02
N ASN A 105 10.03 -0.47 6.29
CA ASN A 105 8.85 -1.10 6.89
C ASN A 105 7.83 -0.09 7.41
N ASP A 106 8.13 1.19 7.28
CA ASP A 106 7.23 2.26 7.68
C ASP A 106 6.35 2.68 6.52
N SER A 107 5.15 3.12 6.84
CA SER A 107 4.26 3.73 5.88
C SER A 107 4.53 5.23 5.79
N MET A 108 4.51 5.77 4.57
CA MET A 108 4.65 7.21 4.33
C MET A 108 3.40 7.98 4.76
N TYR A 109 2.25 7.32 4.66
CA TYR A 109 0.92 7.86 4.88
C TYR A 109 0.18 7.01 5.92
N LEU A 110 -0.47 7.67 6.89
CA LEU A 110 -1.31 7.01 7.88
C LEU A 110 -2.69 7.65 7.90
N ALA A 111 -3.72 6.85 8.12
CA ALA A 111 -5.09 7.30 8.28
C ALA A 111 -5.65 6.79 9.61
N GLN A 112 -6.29 7.68 10.37
CA GLN A 112 -6.88 7.31 11.64
C GLN A 112 -8.26 6.67 11.45
N ILE A 113 -8.48 5.53 12.11
CA ILE A 113 -9.78 4.88 12.22
C ILE A 113 -10.13 4.60 13.68
N GLY A 114 -11.40 4.45 13.99
CA GLY A 114 -11.87 4.04 15.31
C GLY A 114 -12.30 2.57 15.31
N ILE A 115 -11.85 1.77 16.27
CA ILE A 115 -12.24 0.36 16.42
C ILE A 115 -12.87 0.14 17.80
N GLY A 116 -14.04 -0.50 17.83
CA GLY A 116 -14.69 -0.95 19.05
C GLY A 116 -15.64 0.06 19.71
N THR A 117 -16.19 -0.34 20.87
CA THR A 117 -17.16 0.44 21.65
C THR A 117 -16.78 0.49 23.14
N PRO A 118 -16.29 1.64 23.67
CA PRO A 118 -16.01 2.88 22.96
C PRO A 118 -14.84 2.73 21.96
N ALA A 119 -14.80 3.62 20.97
CA ALA A 119 -13.78 3.56 19.92
C ALA A 119 -12.37 3.77 20.47
N GLN A 120 -11.46 2.89 20.05
CA GLN A 120 -10.01 3.02 20.18
C GLN A 120 -9.48 3.52 18.83
N ASN A 121 -8.78 4.66 18.82
CA ASN A 121 -8.32 5.27 17.57
C ASN A 121 -6.92 4.78 17.22
N LEU A 122 -6.75 4.18 16.03
CA LEU A 122 -5.48 3.65 15.54
C LEU A 122 -5.12 4.35 14.22
N ASN A 123 -3.83 4.57 13.99
CA ASN A 123 -3.30 5.13 12.76
C ASN A 123 -2.81 3.99 11.86
N LEU A 124 -3.53 3.69 10.78
CA LEU A 124 -3.22 2.57 9.90
C LEU A 124 -2.71 3.02 8.55
N ASP A 125 -1.90 2.18 7.92
CA ASP A 125 -1.61 2.28 6.49
C ASP A 125 -2.81 1.83 5.67
N PHE A 126 -3.23 2.62 4.68
CA PHE A 126 -4.33 2.25 3.78
C PHE A 126 -3.71 1.75 2.48
N ASP A 127 -3.87 0.45 2.21
CA ASP A 127 -3.11 -0.26 1.20
C ASP A 127 -4.04 -0.89 0.15
N THR A 128 -4.11 -0.31 -1.04
CA THR A 128 -4.89 -0.87 -2.17
C THR A 128 -4.23 -2.08 -2.83
N GLY A 129 -3.03 -2.46 -2.39
CA GLY A 129 -2.30 -3.66 -2.79
C GLY A 129 -2.48 -4.87 -1.85
N SER A 130 -3.29 -4.78 -0.79
CA SER A 130 -3.62 -5.92 0.08
C SER A 130 -5.06 -5.87 0.62
N ALA A 131 -5.52 -6.94 1.27
CA ALA A 131 -6.93 -7.11 1.67
C ALA A 131 -7.13 -7.46 3.16
N ASP A 132 -6.09 -7.29 3.97
CA ASP A 132 -6.09 -7.65 5.39
C ASP A 132 -6.26 -6.38 6.23
N LEU A 133 -7.10 -6.43 7.27
CA LEU A 133 -7.18 -5.38 8.27
C LEU A 133 -6.56 -5.90 9.57
N TRP A 134 -5.27 -5.67 9.73
CA TRP A 134 -4.53 -6.11 10.91
C TRP A 134 -4.07 -4.94 11.77
N VAL A 135 -4.02 -5.18 13.07
CA VAL A 135 -3.66 -4.16 14.06
C VAL A 135 -2.71 -4.72 15.12
N TRP A 136 -1.87 -3.84 15.66
CA TRP A 136 -1.19 -4.09 16.93
C TRP A 136 -2.22 -4.39 18.01
N SER A 137 -2.01 -5.46 18.76
CA SER A 137 -2.97 -5.89 19.78
C SER A 137 -2.30 -6.23 21.10
N THR A 138 -3.07 -6.19 22.19
CA THR A 138 -2.59 -6.59 23.53
C THR A 138 -2.21 -8.08 23.62
N LYS A 139 -2.39 -8.85 22.55
CA LYS A 139 -1.90 -10.24 22.45
C LYS A 139 -0.42 -10.35 22.11
N LEU A 140 0.22 -9.26 21.64
CA LEU A 140 1.66 -9.25 21.39
C LEU A 140 2.46 -9.52 22.68
N PRO A 141 3.67 -10.09 22.58
CA PRO A 141 4.51 -10.32 23.74
C PRO A 141 4.79 -9.02 24.50
N SER A 142 4.80 -9.09 25.84
CA SER A 142 5.01 -7.92 26.69
C SER A 142 6.32 -7.19 26.39
N ALA A 143 7.37 -7.90 25.96
CA ALA A 143 8.63 -7.31 25.53
C ALA A 143 8.43 -6.37 24.34
N THR A 144 7.77 -6.84 23.27
CA THR A 144 7.42 -6.06 22.07
C THR A 144 6.59 -4.83 22.43
N LEU A 145 5.59 -4.97 23.30
CA LEU A 145 4.75 -3.85 23.73
C LEU A 145 5.53 -2.82 24.57
N SER A 146 6.47 -3.27 25.40
CA SER A 146 7.24 -2.38 26.28
C SER A 146 8.32 -1.58 25.55
N GLU A 147 8.86 -2.13 24.46
CA GLU A 147 9.91 -1.52 23.64
C GLU A 147 9.35 -0.51 22.64
N ASN A 148 8.08 -0.64 22.23
CA ASN A 148 7.48 0.16 21.16
C ASN A 148 6.31 1.00 21.66
N LYS A 149 6.60 1.93 22.59
CA LYS A 149 5.60 2.76 23.28
C LYS A 149 4.92 3.82 22.40
N ASN A 150 5.36 3.99 21.17
CA ASN A 150 4.82 4.98 20.24
C ASN A 150 3.59 4.46 19.48
N HIS A 151 3.29 3.16 19.55
CA HIS A 151 2.10 2.59 18.93
C HIS A 151 0.87 2.67 19.82
N THR A 152 -0.27 2.88 19.18
CA THR A 152 -1.56 2.58 19.78
C THR A 152 -1.87 1.11 19.61
N VAL A 153 -2.14 0.43 20.73
CA VAL A 153 -2.37 -1.02 20.76
C VAL A 153 -3.84 -1.28 21.00
N PHE A 154 -4.49 -2.00 20.09
CA PHE A 154 -5.89 -2.38 20.25
C PHE A 154 -6.07 -3.38 21.38
N ASP A 155 -6.93 -3.04 22.33
CA ASP A 155 -7.30 -3.89 23.45
C ASP A 155 -8.74 -4.41 23.26
N PRO A 156 -8.92 -5.65 22.77
CA PRO A 156 -10.26 -6.20 22.56
C PRO A 156 -11.08 -6.31 23.85
N SER A 157 -10.45 -6.36 25.03
CA SER A 157 -11.15 -6.43 26.31
C SER A 157 -11.83 -5.12 26.72
N LYS A 158 -11.44 -3.99 26.11
CA LYS A 158 -12.02 -2.66 26.33
C LYS A 158 -13.15 -2.32 25.38
N SER A 159 -13.44 -3.19 24.42
CA SER A 159 -14.55 -3.01 23.47
C SER A 159 -15.72 -3.92 23.83
N SER A 160 -16.87 -3.30 24.12
CA SER A 160 -18.13 -4.02 24.39
C SER A 160 -18.78 -4.63 23.13
N SER A 161 -18.34 -4.23 21.94
CA SER A 161 -18.81 -4.77 20.66
C SER A 161 -17.88 -5.86 20.09
N PHE A 162 -16.72 -6.09 20.71
CA PHE A 162 -15.78 -7.10 20.26
C PHE A 162 -16.33 -8.53 20.44
N GLN A 163 -16.20 -9.33 19.39
CA GLN A 163 -16.55 -10.74 19.38
C GLN A 163 -15.37 -11.56 18.87
N ASN A 164 -14.86 -12.46 19.70
CA ASN A 164 -13.78 -13.35 19.29
C ASN A 164 -14.23 -14.31 18.19
N LYS A 165 -13.48 -14.41 17.10
CA LYS A 165 -13.76 -15.34 16.00
C LYS A 165 -12.95 -16.62 16.18
N ALA A 166 -13.39 -17.45 17.14
CA ALA A 166 -12.68 -18.65 17.54
C ALA A 166 -12.36 -19.57 16.35
N GLY A 167 -11.12 -20.07 16.30
CA GLY A 167 -10.63 -20.95 15.23
C GLY A 167 -10.22 -20.23 13.94
N SER A 168 -10.36 -18.90 13.85
CA SER A 168 -9.85 -18.12 12.74
C SER A 168 -8.47 -17.55 13.04
N THR A 169 -7.56 -17.70 12.10
CA THR A 169 -6.18 -17.18 12.19
C THR A 169 -5.83 -16.46 10.90
N TRP A 170 -4.78 -15.65 10.97
CA TRP A 170 -4.22 -14.98 9.80
C TRP A 170 -2.70 -15.07 9.88
N LYS A 171 -2.06 -15.04 8.72
CA LYS A 171 -0.60 -15.03 8.64
C LYS A 171 -0.19 -14.43 7.31
N ILE A 172 0.55 -13.35 7.40
CA ILE A 172 1.31 -12.81 6.29
C ILE A 172 2.78 -13.15 6.51
N SER A 173 3.42 -13.75 5.51
CA SER A 173 4.83 -14.11 5.55
C SER A 173 5.49 -13.62 4.29
N TYR A 174 6.65 -13.02 4.46
CA TYR A 174 7.31 -12.30 3.39
C TYR A 174 8.63 -12.95 2.98
N GLY A 175 9.11 -12.59 1.78
CA GLY A 175 10.34 -13.13 1.22
C GLY A 175 11.59 -12.87 2.06
N ASP A 176 11.67 -11.81 2.86
CA ASP A 176 12.80 -11.55 3.78
C ASP A 176 12.73 -12.35 5.10
N GLY A 177 11.73 -13.21 5.27
CA GLY A 177 11.48 -13.96 6.51
C GLY A 177 10.72 -13.18 7.59
N SER A 178 10.39 -11.91 7.37
CA SER A 178 9.46 -11.15 8.21
C SER A 178 8.06 -11.74 8.13
N SER A 179 7.29 -11.54 9.19
CA SER A 179 5.90 -12.02 9.25
C SER A 179 5.12 -11.28 10.30
N ALA A 180 3.83 -11.14 10.03
CA ALA A 180 2.83 -10.79 11.02
C ALA A 180 1.77 -11.89 11.03
N SER A 181 1.31 -12.26 12.21
CA SER A 181 0.26 -13.27 12.34
C SER A 181 -0.48 -13.13 13.65
N GLY A 182 -1.62 -13.81 13.71
CA GLY A 182 -2.29 -14.06 14.95
C GLY A 182 -3.70 -14.56 14.79
N THR A 183 -4.59 -14.02 15.62
CA THR A 183 -5.99 -14.45 15.74
C THR A 183 -6.92 -13.41 15.14
N VAL A 184 -8.18 -13.79 14.89
CA VAL A 184 -9.17 -12.89 14.31
C VAL A 184 -10.30 -12.63 15.31
N GLY A 185 -10.78 -11.40 15.36
CA GLY A 185 -12.02 -11.01 16.02
C GLY A 185 -12.92 -10.24 15.07
N ASN A 186 -14.16 -10.00 15.48
CA ASN A 186 -15.09 -9.11 14.81
C ASN A 186 -15.39 -7.94 15.75
N ASP A 187 -15.34 -6.71 15.24
CA ASP A 187 -15.74 -5.53 15.99
C ASP A 187 -16.30 -4.45 15.04
N ASP A 188 -16.88 -3.40 15.61
CA ASP A 188 -17.34 -2.25 14.86
C ASP A 188 -16.15 -1.36 14.49
N VAL A 189 -16.08 -0.92 13.23
CA VAL A 189 -14.99 -0.08 12.71
C VAL A 189 -15.58 1.19 12.11
N ASN A 190 -15.14 2.34 12.61
CA ASN A 190 -15.51 3.66 12.13
C ASN A 190 -14.42 4.23 11.21
N ILE A 191 -14.79 4.46 9.96
CA ILE A 191 -13.92 4.94 8.88
C ILE A 191 -14.56 6.23 8.34
N GLY A 192 -14.06 7.39 8.76
CA GLY A 192 -14.56 8.69 8.28
C GLY A 192 -16.04 8.93 8.56
N GLY A 193 -16.56 8.45 9.69
CA GLY A 193 -17.96 8.56 10.06
C GLY A 193 -18.84 7.40 9.56
N VAL A 194 -18.34 6.57 8.65
CA VAL A 194 -19.01 5.33 8.20
C VAL A 194 -18.69 4.21 9.18
N VAL A 195 -19.70 3.62 9.81
CA VAL A 195 -19.52 2.57 10.82
C VAL A 195 -19.85 1.20 10.23
N VAL A 196 -18.82 0.42 9.93
CA VAL A 196 -18.93 -0.97 9.46
C VAL A 196 -19.13 -1.87 10.68
N LYS A 197 -20.26 -2.58 10.74
CA LYS A 197 -20.58 -3.46 11.87
C LYS A 197 -19.92 -4.83 11.71
N GLY A 198 -19.35 -5.34 12.80
CA GLY A 198 -18.77 -6.68 12.84
C GLY A 198 -17.69 -6.94 11.78
N GLN A 199 -16.88 -5.94 11.43
CA GLN A 199 -15.72 -6.09 10.57
C GLN A 199 -14.73 -7.08 11.19
N ALA A 200 -14.19 -7.99 10.38
CA ALA A 200 -13.11 -8.86 10.82
C ALA A 200 -11.82 -8.04 11.03
N ILE A 201 -11.21 -8.22 12.19
CA ILE A 201 -9.96 -7.57 12.60
C ILE A 201 -8.94 -8.64 12.94
N GLU A 202 -7.80 -8.54 12.30
CA GLU A 202 -6.68 -9.45 12.44
C GLU A 202 -5.77 -8.94 13.56
N LEU A 203 -5.88 -9.58 14.72
CA LEU A 203 -5.15 -9.21 15.93
C LEU A 203 -3.74 -9.81 15.85
N ALA A 204 -2.73 -8.94 15.73
CA ALA A 204 -1.35 -9.38 15.77
C ALA A 204 -1.02 -9.94 17.16
N ASP A 205 -0.56 -11.18 17.22
CA ASP A 205 0.07 -11.78 18.41
C ASP A 205 1.55 -12.10 18.16
N THR A 206 1.97 -12.07 16.89
CA THR A 206 3.34 -12.22 16.45
C THR A 206 3.65 -11.14 15.42
N LEU A 207 4.70 -10.36 15.68
CA LEU A 207 5.28 -9.42 14.73
C LEU A 207 6.79 -9.67 14.68
N SER A 208 7.33 -9.84 13.48
CA SER A 208 8.78 -9.84 13.32
C SER A 208 9.34 -8.45 13.61
N ALA A 209 10.61 -8.36 14.02
CA ALA A 209 11.24 -7.09 14.42
C ALA A 209 11.11 -5.99 13.35
N GLN A 210 11.01 -6.38 12.08
CA GLN A 210 10.73 -5.52 10.92
C GLN A 210 9.47 -4.65 11.09
N PHE A 211 8.41 -5.16 11.72
CA PHE A 211 7.16 -4.42 11.92
C PHE A 211 7.17 -3.56 13.18
N ALA A 212 8.12 -3.79 14.10
CA ALA A 212 8.18 -3.11 15.38
C ALA A 212 8.74 -1.68 15.29
N SER A 213 9.53 -1.37 14.26
CA SER A 213 10.22 -0.09 14.13
C SER A 213 9.38 1.04 13.51
N GLY A 214 8.20 0.73 12.97
CA GLY A 214 7.42 1.70 12.21
C GLY A 214 6.49 2.59 13.01
N ALA A 215 5.89 3.58 12.35
CA ALA A 215 4.95 4.49 13.02
C ALA A 215 3.47 4.06 12.94
N GLY A 216 3.14 3.13 12.04
CA GLY A 216 1.77 2.66 11.84
C GLY A 216 1.34 1.62 12.86
N ASP A 217 0.11 1.73 13.36
CA ASP A 217 -0.50 0.79 14.32
C ASP A 217 -1.06 -0.47 13.65
N GLY A 218 -0.85 -0.62 12.35
CA GLY A 218 -1.34 -1.71 11.52
C GLY A 218 -1.64 -1.27 10.08
N LEU A 219 -2.44 -2.05 9.39
CA LEU A 219 -2.78 -1.85 7.98
C LEU A 219 -4.26 -2.13 7.74
N LEU A 220 -4.85 -1.38 6.80
CA LEU A 220 -6.20 -1.56 6.28
C LEU A 220 -6.12 -1.83 4.78
N GLY A 221 -6.33 -3.08 4.41
CA GLY A 221 -6.38 -3.53 3.03
C GLY A 221 -7.61 -3.00 2.28
N LEU A 222 -7.37 -2.42 1.11
CA LEU A 222 -8.36 -1.84 0.20
C LEU A 222 -8.38 -2.51 -1.18
N ALA A 223 -7.66 -3.61 -1.34
CA ALA A 223 -7.79 -4.52 -2.48
C ALA A 223 -9.09 -5.34 -2.38
N PHE A 224 -9.29 -6.32 -3.27
CA PHE A 224 -10.47 -7.17 -3.26
C PHE A 224 -10.32 -8.32 -2.23
N GLY A 225 -11.38 -8.66 -1.49
CA GLY A 225 -11.33 -9.57 -0.34
C GLY A 225 -10.92 -11.01 -0.67
N ASN A 226 -10.88 -11.40 -1.95
CA ASN A 226 -10.47 -12.74 -2.37
C ASN A 226 -9.00 -13.05 -2.12
N ILE A 227 -8.16 -12.03 -1.87
CA ILE A 227 -6.75 -12.20 -1.48
C ILE A 227 -6.50 -12.03 0.02
N ASN A 228 -7.54 -11.86 0.83
CA ASN A 228 -7.40 -11.79 2.29
C ASN A 228 -6.80 -13.08 2.88
N THR A 229 -5.90 -12.98 3.86
CA THR A 229 -5.12 -14.13 4.34
C THR A 229 -5.80 -14.98 5.40
N VAL A 230 -6.96 -14.56 5.94
CA VAL A 230 -7.66 -15.27 7.02
C VAL A 230 -7.98 -16.72 6.62
N LYS A 231 -7.71 -17.62 7.57
CA LYS A 231 -8.03 -19.05 7.52
C LYS A 231 -9.01 -19.40 8.63
N PRO A 232 -9.92 -20.38 8.41
CA PRO A 232 -10.01 -21.27 7.25
C PRO A 232 -10.67 -20.64 6.01
N ALA A 233 -11.31 -19.48 6.14
CA ALA A 233 -11.99 -18.78 5.05
C ALA A 233 -11.62 -17.30 5.06
N ALA A 234 -11.36 -16.75 3.86
CA ALA A 234 -11.14 -15.32 3.67
C ALA A 234 -12.34 -14.51 4.19
N VAL A 235 -12.06 -13.29 4.63
CA VAL A 235 -13.08 -12.33 5.09
C VAL A 235 -13.17 -11.14 4.14
N ASN A 236 -14.31 -10.46 4.15
CA ASN A 236 -14.51 -9.25 3.38
C ASN A 236 -13.66 -8.08 3.91
N THR A 237 -13.21 -7.23 3.00
CA THR A 237 -12.57 -5.95 3.34
C THR A 237 -13.60 -4.96 3.91
N PRO A 238 -13.16 -3.87 4.57
CA PRO A 238 -14.07 -2.85 5.09
C PRO A 238 -15.03 -2.28 4.03
N VAL A 239 -14.56 -2.01 2.81
CA VAL A 239 -15.41 -1.42 1.77
C VAL A 239 -16.42 -2.43 1.22
N GLU A 240 -16.04 -3.70 1.07
CA GLU A 240 -17.00 -4.77 0.72
C GLU A 240 -18.08 -4.91 1.80
N ASN A 241 -17.72 -4.79 3.07
CA ASN A 241 -18.68 -4.77 4.16
C ASN A 241 -19.56 -3.52 4.14
N MET A 242 -19.03 -2.32 3.88
CA MET A 242 -19.85 -1.11 3.68
C MET A 242 -20.92 -1.30 2.59
N ILE A 243 -20.55 -1.95 1.48
CA ILE A 243 -21.44 -2.22 0.35
C ILE A 243 -22.54 -3.23 0.71
N THR A 244 -22.15 -4.34 1.34
CA THR A 244 -23.09 -5.42 1.72
C THR A 244 -24.05 -4.96 2.83
N GLN A 245 -23.59 -4.10 3.74
CA GLN A 245 -24.39 -3.53 4.82
C GLN A 245 -25.19 -2.28 4.40
N SER A 246 -24.94 -1.77 3.18
CA SER A 246 -25.54 -0.52 2.67
C SER A 246 -25.19 0.71 3.52
N ASP A 247 -23.99 0.72 4.11
CA ASP A 247 -23.46 1.85 4.88
C ASP A 247 -23.05 3.02 3.97
N ILE A 248 -22.79 2.72 2.69
CA ILE A 248 -22.54 3.71 1.63
C ILE A 248 -23.64 3.65 0.54
N PRO A 249 -23.93 4.76 -0.16
CA PRO A 249 -24.97 4.78 -1.18
C PRO A 249 -24.70 3.84 -2.36
N LYS A 250 -25.74 3.18 -2.88
CA LYS A 250 -25.65 2.33 -4.08
C LYS A 250 -25.09 3.03 -5.31
N THR A 251 -25.27 4.34 -5.42
CA THR A 251 -24.74 5.16 -6.52
C THR A 251 -23.26 5.53 -6.36
N ALA A 252 -22.66 5.18 -5.21
CA ALA A 252 -21.30 5.54 -4.85
C ALA A 252 -20.65 4.41 -4.02
N GLU A 253 -20.75 3.17 -4.50
CA GLU A 253 -20.06 2.00 -3.93
C GLU A 253 -18.54 2.06 -4.27
N LEU A 254 -17.89 3.11 -3.78
CA LEU A 254 -16.53 3.49 -4.12
C LEU A 254 -15.81 4.15 -2.94
N PHE A 255 -14.49 4.24 -3.05
CA PHE A 255 -13.67 5.12 -2.24
C PHE A 255 -12.72 5.91 -3.15
N THR A 256 -12.10 6.97 -2.62
CA THR A 256 -11.14 7.78 -3.37
C THR A 256 -9.88 8.04 -2.57
N ALA A 257 -8.78 8.31 -3.25
CA ALA A 257 -7.50 8.68 -2.66
C ALA A 257 -6.96 9.96 -3.31
N LYS A 258 -6.62 10.95 -2.49
CA LYS A 258 -5.83 12.12 -2.85
C LYS A 258 -4.57 12.11 -1.98
N LEU A 259 -3.41 11.91 -2.60
CA LEU A 259 -2.13 11.85 -1.90
C LEU A 259 -1.31 13.11 -2.19
N GLY A 260 -1.17 14.00 -1.23
CA GLY A 260 -0.31 15.16 -1.31
C GLY A 260 1.12 14.86 -0.86
N SER A 261 2.00 15.83 -1.05
CA SER A 261 3.41 15.78 -0.66
C SER A 261 3.76 16.96 0.24
N TRP A 262 4.84 16.82 1.01
CA TRP A 262 5.44 17.94 1.74
C TRP A 262 5.98 19.03 0.80
N ARG A 263 6.21 18.66 -0.47
CA ARG A 263 6.66 19.52 -1.55
C ARG A 263 5.61 20.56 -1.95
N ASP A 264 4.34 20.20 -1.85
CA ASP A 264 3.15 20.98 -2.22
C ASP A 264 2.83 22.13 -1.25
N THR A 265 3.76 22.56 -0.39
CA THR A 265 3.50 23.60 0.63
C THR A 265 3.05 24.93 0.00
N ASP A 266 3.53 25.22 -1.21
CA ASP A 266 3.19 26.42 -1.98
C ASP A 266 1.97 26.23 -2.91
N GLU A 267 1.37 25.04 -2.95
CA GLU A 267 0.14 24.80 -3.70
C GLU A 267 -1.10 25.38 -3.00
N PRO A 268 -2.18 25.66 -3.75
CA PRO A 268 -3.44 26.11 -3.16
C PRO A 268 -4.02 25.16 -2.10
N ASP A 269 -3.82 23.85 -2.25
CA ASP A 269 -4.28 22.83 -1.29
C ASP A 269 -3.25 22.51 -0.20
N LYS A 270 -2.05 23.07 -0.27
CA LYS A 270 -0.95 22.88 0.70
C LYS A 270 -0.62 21.41 0.98
N GLY A 271 -0.71 20.56 -0.04
CA GLY A 271 -0.45 19.12 0.08
C GLY A 271 -1.53 18.35 0.82
N GLU A 272 -2.77 18.85 0.82
CA GLU A 272 -3.90 18.17 1.45
C GLU A 272 -4.05 16.74 0.92
N SER A 273 -4.01 15.79 1.86
CA SER A 273 -4.11 14.36 1.59
C SER A 273 -5.32 13.78 2.31
N PHE A 274 -6.17 13.03 1.61
CA PHE A 274 -7.35 12.40 2.20
C PHE A 274 -7.85 11.16 1.45
N TYR A 275 -8.61 10.33 2.16
CA TYR A 275 -9.51 9.34 1.60
C TYR A 275 -10.98 9.75 1.76
N THR A 276 -11.85 9.28 0.87
CA THR A 276 -13.32 9.34 1.04
C THR A 276 -13.92 7.96 0.82
N PHE A 277 -15.03 7.66 1.50
CA PHE A 277 -15.78 6.42 1.34
C PHE A 277 -17.25 6.75 1.09
N GLY A 278 -17.83 6.24 0.01
CA GLY A 278 -19.23 6.47 -0.33
C GLY A 278 -19.53 7.78 -1.07
N PHE A 279 -18.51 8.55 -1.48
CA PHE A 279 -18.66 9.76 -2.29
C PHE A 279 -17.35 10.18 -2.95
N ILE A 280 -17.44 11.04 -3.97
CA ILE A 280 -16.31 11.67 -4.67
C ILE A 280 -16.26 13.15 -4.29
N ASP A 281 -15.08 13.64 -3.91
CA ASP A 281 -14.86 15.06 -3.61
C ASP A 281 -14.93 15.93 -4.87
N GLN A 282 -16.08 16.57 -5.08
CA GLN A 282 -16.34 17.34 -6.30
C GLN A 282 -15.46 18.58 -6.42
N ASP A 283 -14.97 19.14 -5.32
CA ASP A 283 -14.10 20.31 -5.35
C ASP A 283 -12.71 19.94 -5.89
N THR A 284 -12.16 18.78 -5.50
CA THR A 284 -10.93 18.24 -6.10
C THR A 284 -11.09 17.99 -7.61
N VAL A 285 -12.23 17.42 -8.03
CA VAL A 285 -12.51 17.21 -9.46
C VAL A 285 -12.61 18.54 -10.21
N LYS A 286 -13.39 19.51 -9.71
CA LYS A 286 -13.52 20.82 -10.36
C LYS A 286 -12.19 21.58 -10.43
N ALA A 287 -11.36 21.49 -9.39
CA ALA A 287 -10.04 22.13 -9.36
C ALA A 287 -9.12 21.59 -10.47
N SER A 288 -9.22 20.29 -10.79
CA SER A 288 -8.49 19.71 -11.92
C SER A 288 -8.88 20.32 -13.26
N GLY A 289 -10.13 20.78 -13.42
CA GLY A 289 -10.68 21.28 -14.68
C GLY A 289 -10.93 20.19 -15.73
N GLU A 290 -10.89 18.92 -15.34
CA GLU A 290 -11.17 17.76 -16.20
C GLU A 290 -12.22 16.85 -15.56
N ASP A 291 -12.88 16.04 -16.39
CA ASP A 291 -13.72 14.93 -15.92
C ASP A 291 -12.87 13.72 -15.53
N ILE A 292 -13.40 12.90 -14.62
CA ILE A 292 -12.78 11.64 -14.23
C ILE A 292 -12.82 10.68 -15.43
N TYR A 293 -11.66 10.18 -15.82
CA TYR A 293 -11.54 9.12 -16.81
C TYR A 293 -11.57 7.76 -16.12
N TYR A 294 -12.39 6.84 -16.62
CA TYR A 294 -12.54 5.50 -16.07
C TYR A 294 -12.05 4.42 -17.02
N THR A 295 -11.41 3.40 -16.46
CA THR A 295 -11.02 2.16 -17.15
C THR A 295 -11.56 0.94 -16.40
N PRO A 296 -11.98 -0.14 -17.08
CA PRO A 296 -12.34 -1.38 -16.40
C PRO A 296 -11.18 -1.95 -15.58
N VAL A 297 -11.52 -2.66 -14.50
CA VAL A 297 -10.56 -3.35 -13.62
C VAL A 297 -10.69 -4.86 -13.77
N ASP A 298 -9.55 -5.54 -13.90
CA ASP A 298 -9.42 -6.99 -13.78
C ASP A 298 -9.05 -7.36 -12.34
N LYS A 299 -10.07 -7.75 -11.56
CA LYS A 299 -9.89 -8.15 -10.16
C LYS A 299 -9.56 -9.64 -9.97
N SER A 300 -9.25 -10.39 -11.03
CA SER A 300 -9.02 -11.85 -10.94
C SER A 300 -7.86 -12.22 -10.00
N GLN A 301 -6.84 -11.36 -9.93
CA GLN A 301 -5.71 -11.49 -9.00
C GLN A 301 -5.93 -10.74 -7.67
N GLY A 302 -7.11 -10.17 -7.45
CA GLY A 302 -7.45 -9.44 -6.23
C GLY A 302 -6.97 -7.98 -6.18
N PHE A 303 -6.33 -7.47 -7.23
CA PHE A 303 -5.81 -6.10 -7.28
C PHE A 303 -6.67 -5.15 -8.13
N TRP A 304 -6.44 -3.85 -7.95
CA TRP A 304 -6.94 -2.77 -8.81
C TRP A 304 -6.18 -2.71 -10.14
N MET A 305 -6.22 -3.81 -10.89
CA MET A 305 -5.45 -4.00 -12.11
C MET A 305 -6.19 -3.49 -13.34
N PHE A 306 -5.52 -2.73 -14.19
CA PHE A 306 -6.07 -2.22 -15.46
C PHE A 306 -5.03 -2.28 -16.57
N ASP A 307 -5.47 -2.10 -17.82
CA ASP A 307 -4.58 -2.05 -18.96
C ASP A 307 -3.78 -0.73 -18.99
N SER A 308 -2.47 -0.83 -19.17
CA SER A 308 -1.54 0.30 -19.24
C SER A 308 -0.59 0.08 -20.42
N THR A 309 -1.15 0.15 -21.63
CA THR A 309 -0.51 -0.36 -22.84
C THR A 309 0.47 0.60 -23.50
N SER A 310 0.67 1.78 -22.91
CA SER A 310 1.64 2.76 -23.40
C SER A 310 2.13 3.68 -22.28
N ALA A 311 3.34 4.22 -22.47
CA ALA A 311 3.89 5.31 -21.67
C ALA A 311 4.39 6.41 -22.61
N THR A 312 4.64 7.61 -22.11
CA THR A 312 5.34 8.65 -22.88
C THR A 312 6.51 9.24 -22.10
N VAL A 313 7.56 9.59 -22.83
CA VAL A 313 8.71 10.37 -22.32
C VAL A 313 8.93 11.54 -23.27
N ASN A 314 8.77 12.76 -22.77
CA ASN A 314 8.80 13.99 -23.57
C ASN A 314 7.87 13.94 -24.80
N GLY A 315 6.67 13.37 -24.61
CA GLY A 315 5.67 13.20 -25.67
C GLY A 315 5.98 12.08 -26.67
N LYS A 316 7.15 11.43 -26.59
CA LYS A 316 7.46 10.25 -27.41
C LYS A 316 6.78 9.03 -26.80
N SER A 317 5.88 8.41 -27.56
CA SER A 317 5.17 7.20 -27.13
C SER A 317 6.10 5.98 -27.08
N ILE A 318 5.94 5.18 -26.03
CA ILE A 318 6.53 3.87 -25.82
C ILE A 318 5.37 2.88 -25.81
N ALA A 319 5.34 1.97 -26.79
CA ALA A 319 4.32 0.92 -26.86
C ALA A 319 4.67 -0.19 -25.86
N ARG A 320 3.70 -0.60 -25.05
CA ARG A 320 3.82 -1.59 -23.98
C ARG A 320 2.72 -2.62 -24.16
N ALA A 321 2.76 -3.33 -25.30
CA ALA A 321 1.69 -4.22 -25.71
C ALA A 321 1.34 -5.23 -24.61
N SER A 322 0.05 -5.38 -24.32
CA SER A 322 -0.49 -6.26 -23.27
C SER A 322 -0.03 -5.95 -21.84
N ASN A 323 0.61 -4.80 -21.61
CA ASN A 323 1.04 -4.40 -20.28
C ASN A 323 -0.16 -4.04 -19.39
N LYS A 324 -0.08 -4.50 -18.13
CA LYS A 324 -1.05 -4.17 -17.08
C LYS A 324 -0.35 -3.42 -15.96
N ALA A 325 -1.13 -2.68 -15.19
CA ALA A 325 -0.68 -1.97 -14.01
C ALA A 325 -1.69 -2.11 -12.89
N ILE A 326 -1.23 -2.08 -11.64
CA ILE A 326 -2.09 -1.88 -10.48
C ILE A 326 -1.89 -0.47 -9.89
N ALA A 327 -2.96 0.12 -9.35
CA ALA A 327 -2.86 1.30 -8.49
C ALA A 327 -2.70 0.86 -7.03
N ASP A 328 -1.54 1.15 -6.44
CA ASP A 328 -1.20 0.68 -5.09
C ASP A 328 -0.76 1.80 -4.14
N THR A 329 -1.66 2.24 -3.26
CA THR A 329 -1.39 3.26 -2.23
C THR A 329 -0.46 2.79 -1.11
N GLY A 330 -0.24 1.48 -0.97
CA GLY A 330 0.72 0.91 -0.01
C GLY A 330 2.09 0.67 -0.61
N THR A 331 2.43 1.34 -1.72
CA THR A 331 3.73 1.24 -2.39
C THR A 331 4.25 2.63 -2.71
N THR A 332 5.46 2.96 -2.23
CA THR A 332 6.01 4.31 -2.40
C THR A 332 6.51 4.60 -3.81
N LEU A 333 7.17 3.63 -4.46
CA LEU A 333 7.77 3.81 -5.79
C LEU A 333 6.78 3.44 -6.91
N ALA A 334 7.03 3.89 -8.14
CA ALA A 334 6.44 3.26 -9.31
C ALA A 334 7.39 2.18 -9.85
N LEU A 335 6.91 0.96 -10.06
CA LEU A 335 7.69 -0.12 -10.67
C LEU A 335 7.20 -0.41 -12.07
N VAL A 336 8.09 -0.25 -13.06
CA VAL A 336 7.77 -0.47 -14.48
C VAL A 336 8.83 -1.30 -15.19
N ASP A 337 8.54 -1.76 -16.41
CA ASP A 337 9.48 -2.58 -17.17
C ASP A 337 10.82 -1.88 -17.43
N ASP A 338 11.87 -2.69 -17.56
CA ASP A 338 13.25 -2.22 -17.70
C ASP A 338 13.49 -1.27 -18.87
N SER A 339 12.76 -1.48 -19.98
CA SER A 339 12.92 -0.68 -21.19
C SER A 339 12.32 0.72 -21.02
N THR A 340 11.17 0.80 -20.34
CA THR A 340 10.52 2.06 -19.98
C THR A 340 11.35 2.84 -18.95
N CYS A 341 11.86 2.18 -17.90
CA CYS A 341 12.80 2.80 -16.97
C CYS A 341 14.00 3.38 -17.71
N LYS A 342 14.65 2.58 -18.57
CA LYS A 342 15.79 3.04 -19.35
C LYS A 342 15.45 4.27 -20.20
N ALA A 343 14.33 4.27 -20.90
CA ALA A 343 13.91 5.40 -21.72
C ALA A 343 13.68 6.69 -20.91
N ILE A 344 13.15 6.58 -19.69
CA ILE A 344 12.97 7.71 -18.77
C ILE A 344 14.31 8.28 -18.34
N TYR A 345 15.21 7.45 -17.82
CA TYR A 345 16.49 7.93 -17.27
C TYR A 345 17.50 8.32 -18.35
N ASP A 346 17.46 7.71 -19.55
CA ASP A 346 18.26 8.17 -20.69
C ASP A 346 17.90 9.61 -21.12
N ALA A 347 16.71 10.11 -20.75
CA ALA A 347 16.28 11.48 -21.01
C ALA A 347 16.76 12.50 -19.96
N ILE A 348 17.48 12.05 -18.91
CA ILE A 348 18.04 12.89 -17.85
C ILE A 348 19.57 12.85 -17.97
N GLU A 349 20.18 14.00 -18.23
CA GLU A 349 21.64 14.10 -18.33
C GLU A 349 22.32 13.66 -17.02
N GLY A 350 23.28 12.72 -17.13
CA GLY A 350 24.02 12.19 -15.99
C GLY A 350 23.28 11.11 -15.18
N ALA A 351 22.05 10.74 -15.54
CA ALA A 351 21.36 9.62 -14.91
C ALA A 351 21.94 8.27 -15.37
N TYR A 352 21.95 7.30 -14.48
CA TYR A 352 22.36 5.92 -14.77
C TYR A 352 21.79 4.95 -13.75
N TYR A 353 21.89 3.66 -14.05
CA TYR A 353 21.58 2.59 -13.10
C TYR A 353 22.79 2.31 -12.20
N ASP A 354 22.65 2.55 -10.90
CA ASP A 354 23.69 2.32 -9.90
C ASP A 354 23.50 0.94 -9.25
N THR A 355 24.48 0.05 -9.46
CA THR A 355 24.41 -1.33 -8.97
C THR A 355 24.44 -1.41 -7.45
N ASN A 356 25.14 -0.50 -6.77
CA ASN A 356 25.21 -0.47 -5.31
C ASN A 356 23.87 -0.11 -4.67
N SER A 357 23.19 0.88 -5.23
CA SER A 357 21.83 1.28 -4.80
C SER A 357 20.74 0.37 -5.35
N GLN A 358 21.08 -0.50 -6.31
CA GLN A 358 20.14 -1.35 -7.08
C GLN A 358 18.97 -0.54 -7.64
N GLY A 359 19.28 0.54 -8.35
CA GLY A 359 18.26 1.41 -8.91
C GLY A 359 18.82 2.50 -9.81
N TYR A 360 17.94 3.11 -10.59
CA TYR A 360 18.24 4.30 -11.35
C TYR A 360 18.34 5.52 -10.44
N ILE A 361 19.41 6.29 -10.65
CA ILE A 361 19.71 7.51 -9.92
C ILE A 361 20.04 8.63 -10.92
N TYR A 362 19.85 9.87 -10.52
CA TYR A 362 20.19 11.04 -11.36
C TYR A 362 20.73 12.20 -10.54
N PRO A 363 21.44 13.17 -11.16
CA PRO A 363 22.10 14.24 -10.41
C PRO A 363 21.11 15.13 -9.64
N THR A 364 21.39 15.41 -8.37
CA THR A 364 20.52 16.22 -7.49
C THR A 364 20.35 17.67 -7.98
N ASN A 365 21.28 18.18 -8.79
CA ASN A 365 21.23 19.53 -9.36
C ASN A 365 20.53 19.59 -10.73
N THR A 366 19.84 18.52 -11.15
CA THR A 366 19.09 18.52 -12.41
C THR A 366 17.96 19.56 -12.34
N ALA A 367 18.00 20.55 -13.23
CA ALA A 367 17.01 21.62 -13.27
C ALA A 367 15.63 21.11 -13.76
N LEU A 368 14.56 21.78 -13.35
CA LEU A 368 13.18 21.40 -13.66
C LEU A 368 12.89 21.27 -15.17
N ASP A 369 13.45 22.16 -15.98
CA ASP A 369 13.32 22.13 -17.45
C ASP A 369 14.11 20.99 -18.11
N LYS A 370 15.06 20.39 -17.38
CA LYS A 370 15.86 19.24 -17.83
C LYS A 370 15.29 17.90 -17.41
N LEU A 371 14.35 17.88 -16.47
CA LEU A 371 13.59 16.66 -16.15
C LEU A 371 12.57 16.36 -17.27
N PRO A 372 12.41 15.10 -17.69
CA PRO A 372 11.45 14.74 -18.71
C PRO A 372 10.01 14.86 -18.20
N VAL A 373 9.07 15.02 -19.13
CA VAL A 373 7.65 14.76 -18.84
C VAL A 373 7.41 13.27 -19.06
N VAL A 374 7.00 12.57 -18.01
CA VAL A 374 6.74 11.13 -18.03
C VAL A 374 5.26 10.89 -17.78
N SER A 375 4.63 10.04 -18.58
CA SER A 375 3.24 9.63 -18.37
C SER A 375 3.04 8.14 -18.55
N PHE A 376 2.07 7.59 -17.84
CA PHE A 376 1.61 6.21 -17.98
C PHE A 376 0.14 6.18 -18.39
N ALA A 377 -0.22 5.20 -19.23
CA ALA A 377 -1.61 4.97 -19.59
C ALA A 377 -2.39 4.39 -18.40
N VAL A 378 -3.58 4.94 -18.14
CA VAL A 378 -4.65 4.32 -17.36
C VAL A 378 -5.77 4.04 -18.36
N GLY A 379 -5.96 2.77 -18.74
CA GLY A 379 -6.73 2.44 -19.94
C GLY A 379 -6.06 3.04 -21.17
N ASP A 380 -6.77 3.92 -21.88
CA ASP A 380 -6.25 4.58 -23.09
C ASP A 380 -5.78 6.03 -22.84
N LYS A 381 -5.95 6.58 -21.62
CA LYS A 381 -5.61 7.97 -21.31
C LYS A 381 -4.26 8.05 -20.57
N GLN A 382 -3.41 8.98 -20.99
CA GLN A 382 -2.13 9.26 -20.36
C GLN A 382 -2.29 10.17 -19.13
N PHE A 383 -1.64 9.78 -18.03
CA PHE A 383 -1.55 10.58 -16.80
C PHE A 383 -0.08 10.83 -16.46
N VAL A 384 0.24 12.08 -16.14
CA VAL A 384 1.59 12.59 -15.94
C VAL A 384 2.03 12.36 -14.49
N VAL A 385 3.23 11.80 -14.34
CA VAL A 385 3.96 11.79 -13.07
C VAL A 385 4.54 13.19 -12.84
N GLN A 386 4.31 13.77 -11.66
CA GLN A 386 4.87 15.07 -11.34
C GLN A 386 6.40 15.02 -11.37
N LYS A 387 7.05 16.06 -11.91
CA LYS A 387 8.51 16.08 -12.05
C LYS A 387 9.20 15.99 -10.70
N GLU A 388 8.59 16.56 -9.67
CA GLU A 388 9.09 16.50 -8.31
C GLU A 388 9.02 15.11 -7.65
N ASP A 389 8.18 14.21 -8.17
CA ASP A 389 8.09 12.80 -7.74
C ASP A 389 9.00 11.88 -8.57
N LEU A 390 9.65 12.38 -9.62
CA LEU A 390 10.72 11.62 -10.30
C LEU A 390 11.91 11.37 -9.36
N GLY A 391 12.10 12.19 -8.32
CA GLY A 391 13.15 12.06 -7.31
C GLY A 391 12.57 11.71 -5.94
N PHE A 392 12.96 10.56 -5.40
CA PHE A 392 12.37 10.04 -4.16
C PHE A 392 13.21 10.30 -2.91
N ALA A 393 14.47 9.90 -2.91
CA ALA A 393 15.36 9.93 -1.73
C ALA A 393 16.81 10.19 -2.14
N GLU A 394 17.67 10.67 -1.25
CA GLU A 394 19.11 10.69 -1.55
C GLU A 394 19.61 9.26 -1.78
N ALA A 395 20.26 9.00 -2.91
CA ALA A 395 20.90 7.71 -3.19
C ALA A 395 22.33 7.70 -2.65
N LYS A 396 23.06 8.77 -2.96
CA LYS A 396 24.43 9.05 -2.52
C LYS A 396 24.73 10.53 -2.78
N SER A 397 25.86 11.00 -2.28
CA SER A 397 26.28 12.40 -2.48
C SER A 397 26.19 12.82 -3.96
N GLY A 398 25.40 13.86 -4.22
CA GLY A 398 25.18 14.43 -5.55
C GLY A 398 24.15 13.70 -6.44
N TYR A 399 23.53 12.62 -5.95
CA TYR A 399 22.54 11.85 -6.70
C TYR A 399 21.28 11.55 -5.88
N VAL A 400 20.13 11.70 -6.54
CA VAL A 400 18.83 11.29 -6.02
C VAL A 400 18.42 9.95 -6.62
N TYR A 401 17.86 9.08 -5.79
CA TYR A 401 17.22 7.84 -6.19
C TYR A 401 15.91 8.15 -6.89
N GLY A 402 15.74 7.63 -8.09
CA GLY A 402 14.56 7.91 -8.88
C GLY A 402 13.30 7.24 -8.32
N GLY A 403 12.16 7.91 -8.43
CA GLY A 403 10.85 7.42 -7.96
C GLY A 403 10.26 6.31 -8.82
N ILE A 404 10.79 6.09 -10.02
CA ILE A 404 10.36 5.06 -10.98
C ILE A 404 11.48 4.02 -11.11
N GLN A 405 11.23 2.75 -10.81
CA GLN A 405 12.26 1.70 -10.81
C GLN A 405 11.80 0.45 -11.56
N SER A 406 12.73 -0.49 -11.75
CA SER A 406 12.47 -1.75 -12.44
C SER A 406 11.43 -2.58 -11.69
N ARG A 407 10.45 -3.15 -12.39
CA ARG A 407 9.55 -4.17 -11.80
C ARG A 407 10.15 -5.57 -11.71
N GLY A 408 11.43 -5.73 -12.09
CA GLY A 408 12.09 -7.01 -12.15
C GLY A 408 11.32 -8.02 -13.00
N SER A 409 11.11 -9.22 -12.45
CA SER A 409 10.45 -10.34 -13.12
C SER A 409 8.92 -10.26 -13.16
N MET A 410 8.31 -9.18 -12.67
CA MET A 410 6.84 -9.04 -12.71
C MET A 410 6.33 -8.82 -14.14
N ASP A 411 5.13 -9.32 -14.39
CA ASP A 411 4.40 -9.14 -15.65
C ASP A 411 3.47 -7.93 -15.63
N MET A 412 3.24 -7.33 -14.46
CA MET A 412 2.47 -6.11 -14.25
C MET A 412 3.29 -5.02 -13.58
N ASP A 413 2.97 -3.76 -13.88
CA ASP A 413 3.51 -2.60 -13.18
C ASP A 413 2.84 -2.38 -11.84
N ILE A 414 3.56 -1.73 -10.93
CA ILE A 414 3.01 -1.19 -9.69
C ILE A 414 3.06 0.33 -9.80
N LEU A 415 1.91 0.98 -9.95
CA LEU A 415 1.81 2.44 -9.94
C LEU A 415 1.49 2.89 -8.51
N GLY A 416 2.56 3.09 -7.74
CA GLY A 416 2.51 3.53 -6.35
C GLY A 416 2.42 5.04 -6.17
N ASP A 417 2.77 5.53 -4.98
CA ASP A 417 2.68 6.93 -4.56
C ASP A 417 3.36 7.89 -5.55
N THR A 418 4.53 7.51 -6.10
CA THR A 418 5.21 8.29 -7.18
C THR A 418 4.25 8.68 -8.31
N PHE A 419 3.34 7.78 -8.71
CA PHE A 419 2.33 8.06 -9.74
C PHE A 419 1.05 8.63 -9.11
N LEU A 420 0.58 8.04 -8.01
CA LEU A 420 -0.72 8.34 -7.41
C LEU A 420 -0.83 9.77 -6.88
N LYS A 421 0.27 10.39 -6.44
CA LYS A 421 0.28 11.81 -6.06
C LYS A 421 -0.11 12.74 -7.21
N GLY A 422 0.22 12.37 -8.45
CA GLY A 422 -0.12 13.16 -9.64
C GLY A 422 -1.61 13.13 -9.99
N ILE A 423 -2.42 12.27 -9.37
CA ILE A 423 -3.84 12.09 -9.72
C ILE A 423 -4.74 12.15 -8.49
N TYR A 424 -6.04 12.33 -8.73
CA TYR A 424 -7.08 11.98 -7.78
C TYR A 424 -7.69 10.65 -8.23
N ALA A 425 -7.48 9.61 -7.43
CA ALA A 425 -7.81 8.23 -7.76
C ALA A 425 -9.19 7.84 -7.22
N VAL A 426 -9.99 7.16 -8.04
CA VAL A 426 -11.34 6.70 -7.71
C VAL A 426 -11.41 5.19 -7.87
N PHE A 427 -11.64 4.49 -6.77
CA PHE A 427 -11.71 3.04 -6.70
C PHE A 427 -13.19 2.62 -6.63
N ASP A 428 -13.78 2.36 -7.79
CA ASP A 428 -15.22 2.10 -7.95
C ASP A 428 -15.50 0.60 -7.96
N ILE A 429 -15.79 0.06 -6.78
CA ILE A 429 -16.03 -1.37 -6.55
C ILE A 429 -17.36 -1.77 -7.21
N GLY A 430 -18.41 -0.96 -7.03
CA GLY A 430 -19.75 -1.23 -7.54
C GLY A 430 -19.77 -1.43 -9.06
N ASN A 431 -18.99 -0.63 -9.80
CA ASN A 431 -18.86 -0.76 -11.26
C ASN A 431 -17.62 -1.53 -11.72
N THR A 432 -16.77 -2.01 -10.79
CA THR A 432 -15.50 -2.70 -11.07
C THR A 432 -14.64 -1.94 -12.09
N ARG A 433 -14.30 -0.69 -11.75
CA ARG A 433 -13.50 0.20 -12.58
C ARG A 433 -12.61 1.10 -11.74
N PHE A 434 -11.51 1.55 -12.33
CA PHE A 434 -10.61 2.53 -11.75
C PHE A 434 -10.79 3.85 -12.47
N GLY A 435 -10.92 4.94 -11.71
CA GLY A 435 -11.03 6.29 -12.20
C GLY A 435 -9.82 7.12 -11.83
N ALA A 436 -9.40 8.00 -12.73
CA ALA A 436 -8.33 8.95 -12.48
C ALA A 436 -8.67 10.31 -13.09
N VAL A 437 -8.28 11.37 -12.39
CA VAL A 437 -8.22 12.72 -12.92
C VAL A 437 -6.86 13.35 -12.59
N GLN A 438 -6.24 14.02 -13.56
CA GLN A 438 -4.92 14.63 -13.38
C GLN A 438 -5.03 15.77 -12.38
N ARG A 439 -4.22 15.75 -11.31
CA ARG A 439 -4.12 16.91 -10.43
C ARG A 439 -3.30 18.00 -11.11
N LYS A 440 -3.75 19.24 -10.96
CA LYS A 440 -2.98 20.42 -11.34
C LYS A 440 -1.99 20.70 -10.21
N GLU A 441 -0.73 20.80 -10.60
CA GLU A 441 0.39 21.11 -9.74
C GLU A 441 1.04 22.37 -10.33
N LEU A 442 0.90 23.51 -9.66
CA LEU A 442 1.29 24.82 -10.18
C LEU A 442 2.79 25.10 -9.97
N HIS A 443 3.35 24.53 -8.91
CA HIS A 443 4.73 24.64 -8.48
C HIS A 443 5.36 23.25 -8.42
N GLN A 444 6.66 23.13 -8.66
CA GLN A 444 7.37 21.84 -8.62
C GLN A 444 8.60 22.04 -7.75
N ASN A 445 8.57 21.49 -6.54
CA ASN A 445 9.62 21.65 -5.55
C ASN A 445 10.62 20.49 -5.64
N LEU A 446 11.74 20.72 -6.32
CA LEU A 446 12.80 19.71 -6.51
C LEU A 446 13.79 19.61 -5.34
N SER A 447 13.53 20.27 -4.21
CA SER A 447 14.44 20.25 -3.06
C SER A 447 14.74 18.82 -2.60
N ALA A 448 15.94 18.58 -2.10
CA ALA A 448 16.22 17.29 -1.47
C ALA A 448 15.22 17.04 -0.33
N PRO A 449 14.72 15.81 -0.15
CA PRO A 449 13.83 15.52 0.97
C PRO A 449 14.49 15.86 2.30
N PRO A 450 13.76 16.43 3.27
CA PRO A 450 14.27 16.58 4.62
C PRO A 450 14.64 15.20 5.17
N GLN A 451 15.81 15.13 5.82
CA GLN A 451 16.30 13.92 6.50
C GLN A 451 15.46 13.57 7.72
#